data_AF-B8MIN6-F1
#
_entry.id   AF-B8MIN6-F1
#
_cell.length_a   1.000
_cell.length_b   1.000
_cell.length_c   1.000
_cell.angle_alpha   90.00
_cell.angle_beta   90.00
_cell.angle_gamma   90.00
#
_symmetry.space_group_name_H-M   'P 1'
#
loop_
_entity.id
_entity.type
_entity.pdbx_description
1 polymer ?
#
loop_
_entity_poly.entity_id
_entity_poly.type
_entity_poly.pdbx_seq_one_letter_code
_entity_poly.pdbx_strand_id
1 'polypeptide(L)'
;MPTYQLSCTIKTVREVWEEWYYGLHGNPSVQSIENQWGARWRTDSKDHMMFSRRKVIIDKIYSQKLKLFVHIRLSHRSRRPCGLVT
;
A
#
# COMPACT_ATOMS: atom_id res chain seq x y z
N MET A 1 -24.14 1.35 -6.27
CA MET A 1 -22.68 1.12 -6.06
C MET A 1 -22.01 2.48 -6.08
N PRO A 2 -20.99 2.78 -5.25
CA PRO A 2 -20.33 4.09 -5.34
C PRO A 2 -19.62 4.20 -6.68
N THR A 3 -19.89 5.27 -7.42
CA THR A 3 -19.17 5.62 -8.63
C THR A 3 -17.89 6.32 -8.19
N TYR A 4 -16.81 5.56 -8.03
CA TYR A 4 -15.49 6.11 -7.72
C TYR A 4 -14.59 5.99 -8.95
N GLN A 5 -13.99 7.10 -9.34
CA GLN A 5 -13.06 7.16 -10.47
C GLN A 5 -11.66 7.48 -9.95
N LEU A 6 -10.67 6.73 -10.42
CA LEU A 6 -9.28 6.97 -10.06
C LEU A 6 -8.79 8.30 -10.64
N SER A 7 -8.10 9.09 -9.82
CA SER A 7 -7.57 10.38 -10.27
C SER A 7 -6.53 10.17 -11.36
N CYS A 8 -6.73 10.73 -12.55
CA CYS A 8 -5.79 10.62 -13.67
C CYS A 8 -4.61 11.60 -13.58
N THR A 9 -4.64 12.51 -12.62
CA THR A 9 -3.64 13.60 -12.50
C THR A 9 -2.46 13.24 -11.61
N ILE A 10 -2.52 12.12 -10.90
CA ILE A 10 -1.45 11.63 -10.02
C ILE A 10 -0.19 11.29 -10.82
N LYS A 11 0.95 11.85 -10.41
CA LYS A 11 2.25 11.67 -11.08
C LYS A 11 3.33 11.11 -10.17
N THR A 12 3.12 11.11 -8.85
CA THR A 12 4.15 10.71 -7.89
C THR A 12 3.74 9.49 -7.07
N VAL A 13 4.74 8.76 -6.58
CA VAL A 13 4.52 7.62 -5.66
C VAL A 13 3.80 8.06 -4.38
N ARG A 14 4.10 9.27 -3.89
CA ARG A 14 3.47 9.86 -2.70
C ARG A 14 1.97 10.05 -2.90
N GLU A 15 1.57 10.66 -4.02
CA GLU A 15 0.15 10.86 -4.34
C GLU A 15 -0.59 9.52 -4.55
N VAL A 16 0.05 8.52 -5.18
CA VAL A 16 -0.52 7.16 -5.29
C VAL A 16 -0.78 6.58 -3.90
N TRP A 17 0.14 6.77 -2.97
CA TRP A 17 -0.03 6.31 -1.59
C TRP A 17 -1.13 7.08 -0.85
N GLU A 18 -1.22 8.39 -1.06
CA GLU A 18 -2.26 9.23 -0.44
C GLU A 18 -3.65 8.82 -0.91
N GLU A 19 -3.87 8.65 -2.21
CA GLU A 19 -5.14 8.15 -2.77
C GLU A 19 -5.47 6.74 -2.26
N TRP A 20 -4.45 5.87 -2.17
CA TRP A 20 -4.63 4.51 -1.69
C TRP A 20 -5.08 4.44 -0.23
N TYR A 21 -4.43 5.20 0.66
CA TYR A 21 -4.57 5.03 2.10
C TYR A 21 -5.53 6.04 2.75
N TYR A 22 -5.45 7.31 2.34
CA TYR A 22 -6.28 8.40 2.88
C TYR A 22 -7.48 8.72 1.99
N GLY A 23 -7.34 8.56 0.68
CA GLY A 23 -8.29 9.09 -0.30
C GLY A 23 -7.91 10.50 -0.76
N LEU A 24 -8.65 11.05 -1.72
CA LEU A 24 -8.41 12.37 -2.31
C LEU A 24 -9.71 13.17 -2.42
N HIS A 25 -9.63 14.48 -2.21
CA HIS A 25 -10.74 15.42 -2.43
C HIS A 25 -12.06 15.03 -1.73
N GLY A 26 -11.98 14.51 -0.50
CA GLY A 26 -13.14 14.06 0.26
C GLY A 26 -13.69 12.70 -0.16
N ASN A 27 -13.10 12.04 -1.15
CA ASN A 27 -13.44 10.67 -1.51
C ASN A 27 -12.80 9.66 -0.55
N PRO A 28 -13.43 8.48 -0.37
CA PRO A 28 -12.85 7.40 0.41
C PRO A 28 -11.52 6.92 -0.19
N SER A 29 -10.72 6.25 0.65
CA SER A 29 -9.45 5.66 0.21
C SER A 29 -9.68 4.47 -0.72
N VAL A 30 -8.84 4.30 -1.74
CA VAL A 30 -8.97 3.18 -2.68
C VAL A 30 -8.87 1.83 -1.95
N GLN A 31 -8.09 1.76 -0.87
CA GLN A 31 -8.02 0.56 -0.03
C GLN A 31 -9.37 0.20 0.59
N SER A 32 -10.11 1.18 1.14
CA SER A 32 -11.41 0.92 1.74
C SER A 32 -12.42 0.41 0.71
N ILE A 33 -12.41 1.00 -0.49
CA ILE A 33 -13.26 0.62 -1.60
C ILE A 33 -12.91 -0.78 -2.11
N GLU A 34 -11.62 -1.09 -2.26
CA GLU A 34 -11.14 -2.41 -2.67
C GLU A 34 -11.55 -3.49 -1.66
N ASN A 35 -11.42 -3.21 -0.37
CA ASN A 35 -11.79 -4.17 0.68
C ASN A 35 -13.30 -4.42 0.71
N GLN A 36 -14.12 -3.41 0.44
CA GLN A 36 -15.57 -3.50 0.53
C GLN A 36 -16.23 -4.10 -0.72
N TRP A 37 -15.72 -3.79 -1.91
CA TRP A 37 -16.35 -4.17 -3.19
C TRP A 37 -15.46 -5.01 -4.11
N GLY A 38 -14.17 -5.17 -3.82
CA GLY A 38 -13.23 -5.91 -4.65
C GLY A 38 -13.18 -5.36 -6.08
N ALA A 39 -13.16 -6.23 -7.08
CA ALA A 39 -13.12 -5.77 -8.48
C ALA A 39 -14.37 -5.04 -8.97
N ARG A 40 -15.49 -5.09 -8.23
CA ARG A 40 -16.78 -4.58 -8.71
C ARG A 40 -16.82 -3.06 -8.84
N TRP A 41 -16.02 -2.31 -8.06
CA TRP A 41 -15.95 -0.84 -8.14
C TRP A 41 -15.23 -0.30 -9.36
N ARG A 42 -14.47 -1.14 -10.05
CA ARG A 42 -13.90 -0.83 -11.35
C ARG A 42 -14.91 -1.23 -12.41
N THR A 43 -15.72 -0.28 -12.87
CA THR A 43 -16.69 -0.54 -13.96
C THR A 43 -16.08 -0.25 -15.32
N ASP A 44 -15.14 0.70 -15.39
CA ASP A 44 -14.53 1.14 -16.63
C ASP A 44 -13.17 0.47 -16.87
N SER A 45 -12.88 0.08 -18.12
CA SER A 45 -11.57 -0.49 -18.52
C SER A 45 -10.39 0.41 -18.13
N LYS A 46 -10.61 1.72 -18.11
CA LYS A 46 -9.62 2.71 -17.69
C LYS A 46 -9.25 2.55 -16.21
N ASP A 47 -10.24 2.36 -15.34
CA ASP A 47 -10.02 2.16 -13.90
C ASP A 47 -9.32 0.83 -13.63
N HIS A 48 -9.66 -0.23 -14.37
CA HIS A 48 -8.93 -1.50 -14.29
C HIS A 48 -7.45 -1.37 -14.61
N MET A 49 -7.12 -0.67 -15.70
CA MET A 49 -5.73 -0.44 -16.10
C MET A 49 -4.98 0.41 -15.07
N MET A 50 -5.58 1.52 -14.63
CA MET A 50 -4.96 2.43 -13.67
C MET A 50 -4.74 1.75 -12.31
N PHE A 51 -5.74 1.02 -11.83
CA PHE A 51 -5.63 0.24 -10.60
C PHE A 51 -4.49 -0.77 -10.68
N SER A 52 -4.43 -1.58 -11.75
CA SER A 52 -3.40 -2.60 -11.92
C SER A 52 -1.99 -2.01 -11.89
N ARG A 53 -1.77 -0.89 -12.59
CA ARG A 53 -0.48 -0.18 -12.58
C ARG A 53 -0.11 0.36 -11.20
N ARG A 54 -1.07 0.96 -10.49
CA ARG A 54 -0.85 1.50 -9.14
C ARG A 54 -0.63 0.39 -8.11
N LYS A 55 -1.29 -0.75 -8.28
CA LYS A 55 -1.20 -1.87 -7.35
C LYS A 55 0.23 -2.40 -7.23
N VAL A 56 0.99 -2.42 -8.34
CA VAL A 56 2.42 -2.74 -8.34
C VAL A 56 3.23 -1.82 -7.42
N ILE A 57 2.95 -0.51 -7.45
CA ILE A 57 3.62 0.48 -6.60
C ILE A 57 3.27 0.23 -5.13
N ILE A 58 1.98 0.05 -4.85
CA ILE A 58 1.48 -0.22 -3.50
C ILE A 58 2.10 -1.50 -2.91
N ASP A 59 2.13 -2.58 -3.69
CA ASP A 59 2.70 -3.86 -3.25
C ASP A 59 4.21 -3.74 -3.00
N LYS A 60 4.92 -2.92 -3.78
CA LYS A 60 6.33 -2.62 -3.54
C LYS A 60 6.55 -1.87 -2.24
N ILE A 61 5.70 -0.88 -1.92
CA ILE A 61 5.75 -0.13 -0.66
C ILE A 61 5.55 -1.08 0.52
N TYR A 62 4.53 -1.93 0.48
CA TYR A 62 4.29 -2.93 1.52
C TYR A 62 5.44 -3.93 1.67
N SER A 63 6.02 -4.39 0.56
CA SER A 63 7.18 -5.28 0.57
C SER A 63 8.39 -4.63 1.24
N GLN A 64 8.66 -3.36 0.95
CA GLN A 64 9.76 -2.63 1.61
C GLN A 64 9.51 -2.44 3.11
N LYS A 65 8.28 -2.08 3.51
CA LYS A 65 7.89 -1.98 4.91
C LYS A 65 8.13 -3.29 5.66
N LEU A 66 7.78 -4.42 5.04
CA LEU A 66 8.00 -5.75 5.62
C LEU A 66 9.50 -6.07 5.76
N LYS A 67 10.31 -5.78 4.74
CA LYS A 67 11.77 -5.98 4.79
C LYS A 67 12.42 -5.17 5.91
N LEU A 68 12.03 -3.90 6.05
CA LEU A 68 12.55 -3.04 7.12
C LEU A 68 12.19 -3.60 8.50
N PHE A 69 10.93 -4.02 8.69
CA PHE A 69 10.48 -4.58 9.95
C PHE A 69 11.18 -5.90 10.30
N VAL A 70 11.38 -6.79 9.32
CA VAL A 70 12.14 -8.03 9.50
C VAL A 70 13.60 -7.73 9.84
N HIS A 71 14.25 -6.81 9.10
CA HIS A 71 15.62 -6.42 9.36
C HIS A 71 15.81 -5.87 10.79
N ILE A 72 14.92 -4.99 11.25
CA ILE A 72 14.92 -4.46 12.62
C ILE A 72 14.71 -5.58 13.65
N ARG A 73 13.77 -6.50 13.44
CA ARG A 73 13.55 -7.61 14.39
C ARG A 73 14.74 -8.59 14.44
N LEU A 74 15.43 -8.81 13.33
CA LEU A 74 16.61 -9.67 13.28
C LEU A 74 17.84 -9.00 13.92
N SER A 75 18.00 -7.67 13.76
CA SER A 75 19.12 -6.95 14.39
C SER A 75 19.03 -6.91 15.91
N HIS A 76 17.81 -6.85 16.48
CA HIS A 76 17.60 -6.92 17.93
C HIS A 76 17.75 -8.32 18.56
N ARG A 77 17.74 -9.40 17.76
CA ARG A 77 17.92 -10.78 18.28
C ARG A 77 19.39 -11.19 18.45
N SER A 78 20.33 -10.44 17.85
CA SER A 78 21.77 -10.74 17.86
C SER A 78 22.52 -10.29 19.12
N ARG A 79 21.90 -9.50 20.02
CA ARG A 79 22.53 -9.10 21.29
C ARG A 79 22.23 -10.11 22.40
N ARG A 80 22.70 -11.35 22.28
CA ARG A 80 22.93 -12.18 23.47
C ARG A 80 24.35 -11.87 23.96
N PRO A 81 24.55 -11.40 25.20
CA PRO A 81 25.90 -11.28 25.73
C PRO A 81 26.48 -12.69 25.83
N CYS A 82 27.52 -12.98 25.04
CA CYS A 82 28.45 -14.03 25.39
C CYS A 82 29.17 -13.60 26.67
N GLY A 83 29.04 -14.40 27.73
CA GLY A 83 29.88 -14.27 28.90
C GLY A 83 29.10 -14.33 30.21
N LEU A 84 29.09 -15.52 30.80
CA LEU A 84 29.45 -15.72 32.21
C LEU A 84 29.81 -17.21 32.34
N VAL A 85 31.09 -17.48 32.11
CA VAL A 85 31.77 -18.68 32.62
C VAL A 85 32.26 -18.29 34.00
N THR A 86 31.74 -18.93 35.04
CA THR A 86 32.37 -19.04 36.36
C THR A 86 32.20 -20.47 36.82
#